data_AF-A0A819N8H5-F1
#
_entry.id   AF-A0A819N8H5-F1
#
_cell.length_a   1.000
_cell.length_b   1.000
_cell.length_c   1.000
_cell.angle_alpha   90.00
_cell.angle_beta   90.00
_cell.angle_gamma   90.00
#
_symmetry.space_group_name_H-M   'P 1'
#
loop_
_entity.id
_entity.type
_entity.pdbx_description
1 polymer ?
#
loop_
_entity_poly.entity_id
_entity_poly.type
_entity_poly.pdbx_seq_one_letter_code
_entity_poly.pdbx_strand_id
1 'polypeptide(L)'
;LSQHTRNLFFDLGSGTIQNLKYRDVWALVGQKGIKGFSPYEEISYAGSGNAYATPIDKRMCIPQTLKGIKIRPDPLPFRNDKRRDFCSRYDGYGDFCSDTNVDKSLATVSLLNKTLEDNPIYSTPILVIAGISHNSLRMCLETLLMQPGILVENVIVAVDEKFSESLALIDLFGFRGEKTTSSSTYMEHYEKSLNKVWELHPNKDKVIVIEEDLILSPDFLYTLALLSETFRKDDTIGAIQMWNPNSYDNVNGSIDLIYRVDNLFGLGYLLRRSFYDKNMKNSFKQCCSKRVWDKWSFSDSSSSFLMPDISRVFRRPIDGNRINTKYLEVLFNRKRRTSLNPFPALSNIDTLRKEKYEANLIKIINSATLLKSLEKCDTININMHNLIQNQNSSDTFKFIYQQESENDFTTLTPILPCFGLFPIEPLGLYHGILRFTSNKYHFYLIGTKSSLYKSISIAT
;
A
#
# COMPACT_ATOMS: atom_id res chain seq x y z
N LEU A 1 -35.89 -25.08 -5.39
CA LEU A 1 -36.47 -26.29 -4.75
C LEU A 1 -37.42 -25.86 -3.65
N SER A 2 -38.64 -26.40 -3.62
CA SER A 2 -39.61 -26.16 -2.54
C SER A 2 -39.21 -26.93 -1.27
N GLN A 3 -39.71 -26.51 -0.12
CA GLN A 3 -39.43 -27.20 1.15
C GLN A 3 -39.89 -28.65 1.15
N HIS A 4 -41.06 -28.91 0.54
CA HIS A 4 -41.59 -30.28 0.42
C HIS A 4 -40.62 -31.20 -0.32
N THR A 5 -40.05 -30.75 -1.45
CA THR A 5 -39.08 -31.55 -2.20
C THR A 5 -37.79 -31.76 -1.41
N ARG A 6 -37.33 -30.76 -0.64
CA ARG A 6 -36.14 -30.93 0.22
C ARG A 6 -36.38 -32.00 1.30
N ASN A 7 -37.58 -32.07 1.87
CA ASN A 7 -37.93 -33.11 2.85
C ASN A 7 -37.95 -34.51 2.22
N LEU A 8 -38.43 -34.67 0.99
CA LEU A 8 -38.38 -35.96 0.29
C LEU A 8 -36.95 -36.47 0.11
N PHE A 9 -36.01 -35.59 -0.22
CA PHE A 9 -34.60 -35.97 -0.32
C PHE A 9 -33.95 -36.25 1.03
N PHE A 10 -34.37 -35.55 2.08
CA PHE A 10 -33.98 -35.87 3.46
C PHE A 10 -34.42 -37.29 3.84
N ASP A 11 -35.65 -37.70 3.49
CA ASP A 11 -36.15 -39.07 3.73
C ASP A 11 -35.41 -40.15 2.93
N LEU A 12 -34.77 -39.77 1.82
CA LEU A 12 -33.87 -40.62 1.02
C LEU A 12 -32.44 -40.68 1.58
N GLY A 13 -32.18 -40.00 2.68
CA GLY A 13 -30.88 -39.96 3.37
C GLY A 13 -30.01 -38.76 3.04
N SER A 14 -30.52 -37.71 2.40
CA SER A 14 -29.74 -36.48 2.20
C SER A 14 -29.49 -35.75 3.51
N GLY A 15 -28.22 -35.44 3.78
CA GLY A 15 -27.82 -34.55 4.87
C GLY A 15 -27.56 -33.11 4.44
N THR A 16 -27.30 -32.85 3.14
CA THR A 16 -26.91 -31.51 2.68
C THR A 16 -27.93 -30.85 1.74
N ILE A 17 -29.08 -31.47 1.46
CA ILE A 17 -30.09 -30.89 0.55
C ILE A 17 -30.59 -29.53 1.02
N GLN A 18 -30.62 -29.25 2.33
CA GLN A 18 -31.04 -27.94 2.83
C GLN A 18 -30.04 -26.82 2.44
N ASN A 19 -28.78 -27.18 2.19
CA ASN A 19 -27.70 -26.25 1.86
C ASN A 19 -27.63 -25.95 0.35
N LEU A 20 -28.43 -26.62 -0.49
CA LEU A 20 -28.40 -26.46 -1.94
C LEU A 20 -28.95 -25.09 -2.40
N LYS A 21 -28.11 -24.32 -3.09
CA LYS A 21 -28.37 -22.96 -3.59
C LYS A 21 -28.41 -22.91 -5.13
N TYR A 22 -28.59 -21.71 -5.66
CA TYR A 22 -28.62 -21.43 -7.09
C TYR A 22 -27.27 -21.78 -7.73
N ARG A 23 -27.29 -22.54 -8.84
CA ARG A 23 -26.11 -22.95 -9.64
C ARG A 23 -25.10 -23.90 -8.99
N ASP A 24 -25.41 -24.40 -7.80
CA ASP A 24 -24.69 -25.52 -7.20
C ASP A 24 -24.91 -26.81 -8.00
N VAL A 25 -23.94 -27.72 -7.92
CA VAL A 25 -24.04 -29.08 -8.46
C VAL A 25 -24.13 -30.04 -7.29
N TRP A 26 -25.12 -30.94 -7.30
CA TRP A 26 -25.40 -31.85 -6.19
C TRP A 26 -25.64 -33.26 -6.70
N ALA A 27 -25.03 -34.23 -6.03
CA ALA A 27 -25.17 -35.65 -6.31
C ALA A 27 -25.52 -36.41 -5.04
N LEU A 28 -26.53 -37.26 -5.11
CA LEU A 28 -26.98 -38.13 -4.02
C LEU A 28 -27.25 -39.53 -4.55
N VAL A 29 -26.68 -40.54 -3.89
CA VAL A 29 -27.15 -41.92 -3.96
C VAL A 29 -27.91 -42.20 -2.67
N GLY A 30 -29.23 -42.13 -2.73
CA GLY A 30 -30.12 -42.33 -1.59
C GLY A 30 -30.83 -43.68 -1.62
N GLN A 31 -31.39 -44.09 -0.48
CA GLN A 31 -32.23 -45.29 -0.39
C GLN A 31 -33.45 -45.00 0.47
N LYS A 32 -34.64 -45.29 -0.06
CA LYS A 32 -35.89 -45.13 0.68
C LYS A 32 -35.88 -46.03 1.92
N GLY A 33 -36.13 -45.43 3.09
CA GLY A 33 -36.13 -46.14 4.38
C GLY A 33 -34.75 -46.30 5.01
N ILE A 34 -33.72 -45.62 4.49
CA ILE A 34 -32.41 -45.54 5.14
C ILE A 34 -32.53 -44.93 6.55
N LYS A 35 -31.77 -45.46 7.51
CA LYS A 35 -31.65 -44.89 8.86
C LYS A 35 -30.38 -44.04 8.92
N GLY A 36 -30.53 -42.72 9.09
CA GLY A 36 -29.42 -41.76 9.08
C GLY A 36 -29.15 -41.20 7.67
N PHE A 37 -27.97 -40.61 7.47
CA PHE A 37 -27.61 -39.98 6.20
C PHE A 37 -26.89 -40.96 5.26
N SER A 38 -27.09 -40.82 3.96
CA SER A 38 -26.30 -41.56 2.96
C SER A 38 -24.83 -41.14 3.06
N PRO A 39 -23.88 -42.10 3.02
CA PRO A 39 -22.46 -41.78 2.90
C PRO A 39 -22.09 -41.33 1.47
N TYR A 40 -23.00 -41.45 0.52
CA TYR A 40 -22.80 -41.19 -0.91
C TYR A 40 -23.58 -39.95 -1.33
N GLU A 41 -23.20 -38.79 -0.81
CA GLU A 41 -23.71 -37.51 -1.30
C GLU A 41 -22.60 -36.47 -1.30
N GLU A 42 -22.68 -35.54 -2.24
CA GLU A 42 -21.69 -34.49 -2.45
C GLU A 42 -22.38 -33.26 -3.04
N ILE A 43 -21.89 -32.09 -2.63
CA ILE A 43 -22.34 -30.81 -3.14
C ILE A 43 -21.10 -30.00 -3.53
N SER A 44 -21.09 -29.51 -4.77
CA SER A 44 -20.16 -28.51 -5.27
C SER A 44 -20.89 -27.17 -5.31
N TYR A 45 -20.35 -26.18 -4.61
CA TYR A 45 -20.98 -24.86 -4.50
C TYR A 45 -20.54 -23.94 -5.64
N ALA A 46 -21.48 -23.13 -6.14
CA ALA A 46 -21.17 -22.11 -7.12
C ALA A 46 -20.23 -21.05 -6.53
N GLY A 47 -19.20 -20.67 -7.28
CA GLY A 47 -18.30 -19.58 -6.93
C GLY A 47 -18.97 -18.20 -7.03
N SER A 48 -18.25 -17.15 -6.62
CA SER A 48 -18.65 -15.75 -6.83
C SER A 48 -18.77 -15.43 -8.33
N GLY A 49 -19.75 -14.60 -8.71
CA GLY A 49 -19.86 -14.06 -10.07
C GLY A 49 -20.77 -14.81 -11.05
N ASN A 50 -21.90 -15.37 -10.58
CA ASN A 50 -22.89 -16.03 -11.45
C ASN A 50 -22.34 -17.26 -12.23
N ALA A 51 -21.20 -17.85 -11.86
CA ALA A 51 -20.73 -19.08 -12.49
C ALA A 51 -21.50 -20.33 -12.00
N TYR A 52 -21.50 -21.41 -12.79
CA TYR A 52 -21.94 -22.74 -12.32
C TYR A 52 -20.83 -23.39 -11.46
N ALA A 53 -21.22 -24.22 -10.50
CA ALA A 53 -20.27 -25.02 -9.73
C ALA A 53 -19.57 -26.08 -10.60
N THR A 54 -18.45 -26.60 -10.12
CA THR A 54 -17.72 -27.67 -10.82
C THR A 54 -18.57 -28.94 -10.91
N PRO A 55 -18.63 -29.61 -12.08
CA PRO A 55 -19.36 -30.87 -12.22
C PRO A 55 -18.82 -31.95 -11.29
N ILE A 56 -19.72 -32.74 -10.69
CA ILE A 56 -19.36 -33.93 -9.92
C ILE A 56 -19.35 -35.13 -10.88
N ASP A 57 -18.16 -35.66 -11.20
CA ASP A 57 -17.99 -36.90 -11.96
C ASP A 57 -17.32 -37.96 -11.07
N LYS A 58 -18.11 -38.95 -10.63
CA LYS A 58 -17.64 -40.06 -9.79
C LYS A 58 -18.16 -41.40 -10.28
N ARG A 59 -17.28 -42.39 -10.29
CA ARG A 59 -17.59 -43.80 -10.57
C ARG A 59 -17.25 -44.62 -9.34
N MET A 60 -18.22 -45.34 -8.80
CA MET A 60 -18.03 -46.14 -7.59
C MET A 60 -18.99 -47.32 -7.54
N CYS A 61 -18.61 -48.37 -6.81
CA CYS A 61 -19.49 -49.49 -6.48
C CYS A 61 -20.33 -49.15 -5.25
N ILE A 62 -21.65 -49.29 -5.36
CA ILE A 62 -22.61 -49.01 -4.28
C ILE A 62 -23.17 -50.33 -3.76
N PRO A 63 -23.19 -50.57 -2.43
CA PRO A 63 -23.83 -51.75 -1.88
C PRO A 63 -25.35 -51.71 -2.12
N GLN A 64 -25.96 -52.88 -2.34
CA GLN A 64 -27.42 -52.98 -2.55
C GLN A 64 -28.25 -52.43 -1.38
N THR A 65 -27.69 -52.48 -0.16
CA THR A 65 -28.29 -51.90 1.04
C THR A 65 -27.33 -50.87 1.65
N LEU A 66 -27.73 -49.60 1.65
CA LEU A 66 -26.98 -48.49 2.23
C LEU A 66 -27.02 -48.54 3.75
N LYS A 67 -25.85 -48.42 4.38
CA LYS A 67 -25.72 -48.18 5.83
C LYS A 67 -25.61 -46.67 6.04
N GLY A 68 -26.61 -46.07 6.68
CA GLY A 68 -26.58 -44.65 6.96
C GLY A 68 -25.60 -44.29 8.08
N ILE A 69 -25.04 -43.09 8.00
CA ILE A 69 -24.17 -42.50 9.02
C ILE A 69 -25.00 -41.64 9.99
N LYS A 70 -24.66 -41.67 11.29
CA LYS A 70 -25.41 -40.97 12.33
C LYS A 70 -25.17 -39.46 12.35
N ILE A 71 -23.95 -39.05 11.99
CA ILE A 71 -23.52 -37.66 11.97
C ILE A 71 -22.92 -37.42 10.61
N ARG A 72 -23.40 -36.36 9.96
CA ARG A 72 -22.80 -35.82 8.76
C ARG A 72 -22.39 -34.38 9.06
N PRO A 73 -21.09 -34.07 9.15
CA PRO A 73 -20.65 -32.70 9.31
C PRO A 73 -21.14 -31.88 8.12
N ASP A 74 -21.70 -30.69 8.37
CA ASP A 74 -21.98 -29.75 7.30
C ASP A 74 -20.69 -29.44 6.53
N PRO A 75 -20.72 -29.38 5.19
CA PRO A 75 -19.62 -28.79 4.46
C PRO A 75 -19.40 -27.37 4.97
N LEU A 76 -18.15 -26.96 5.20
CA LEU A 76 -17.85 -25.58 5.57
C LEU A 76 -18.52 -24.65 4.53
N PRO A 77 -19.34 -23.67 4.96
CA PRO A 77 -20.24 -22.91 4.08
C PRO A 77 -19.53 -22.08 3.01
N PHE A 78 -18.21 -22.01 3.07
CA PHE A 78 -17.34 -21.44 2.07
C PHE A 78 -16.02 -22.22 2.12
N ARG A 79 -15.68 -22.94 1.05
CA ARG A 79 -14.43 -23.71 0.95
C ARG A 79 -13.58 -23.13 -0.19
N ASN A 80 -12.35 -22.72 0.11
CA ASN A 80 -11.44 -22.16 -0.89
C ASN A 80 -10.45 -23.21 -1.37
N ASP A 81 -10.88 -24.06 -2.31
CA ASP A 81 -10.07 -25.18 -2.79
C ASP A 81 -8.74 -24.75 -3.41
N LYS A 82 -8.71 -23.61 -4.12
CA LYS A 82 -7.46 -23.06 -4.67
C LYS A 82 -6.46 -22.72 -3.57
N ARG A 83 -6.92 -22.05 -2.50
CA ARG A 83 -6.06 -21.70 -1.37
C ARG A 83 -5.64 -22.93 -0.56
N ARG A 84 -6.52 -23.91 -0.39
CA ARG A 84 -6.19 -25.19 0.27
C ARG A 84 -5.13 -25.97 -0.52
N ASP A 85 -5.29 -26.08 -1.84
CA ASP A 85 -4.30 -26.72 -2.71
C ASP A 85 -2.96 -26.00 -2.64
N PHE A 86 -2.96 -24.67 -2.73
CA PHE A 86 -1.77 -23.85 -2.52
C PHE A 86 -1.09 -24.13 -1.16
N CYS A 87 -1.85 -24.04 -0.06
CA CYS A 87 -1.35 -24.27 1.30
C CYS A 87 -0.91 -25.70 1.57
N SER A 88 -1.35 -26.68 0.78
CA SER A 88 -0.88 -28.07 0.86
C SER A 88 0.48 -28.29 0.18
N ARG A 89 0.85 -27.39 -0.75
CA ARG A 89 2.08 -27.48 -1.56
C ARG A 89 3.19 -26.56 -1.06
N TYR A 90 2.83 -25.45 -0.42
CA TYR A 90 3.77 -24.40 -0.05
C TYR A 90 3.64 -24.03 1.43
N ASP A 91 4.76 -24.10 2.14
CA ASP A 91 4.86 -23.79 3.56
C ASP A 91 5.25 -22.32 3.83
N GLY A 92 5.14 -21.90 5.10
CA GLY A 92 5.66 -20.60 5.56
C GLY A 92 4.71 -19.40 5.35
N TYR A 93 3.47 -19.64 4.94
CA TYR A 93 2.43 -18.60 4.84
C TYR A 93 1.65 -18.39 6.15
N GLY A 94 1.98 -19.15 7.21
CA GLY A 94 1.51 -18.92 8.59
C GLY A 94 0.00 -18.82 8.70
N ASP A 95 -0.49 -17.71 9.26
CA ASP A 95 -1.92 -17.46 9.46
C ASP A 95 -2.73 -17.41 8.15
N PHE A 96 -2.09 -17.24 6.99
CA PHE A 96 -2.79 -17.34 5.72
C PHE A 96 -3.20 -18.79 5.38
N CYS A 97 -2.48 -19.79 5.89
CA CYS A 97 -2.78 -21.20 5.66
C CYS A 97 -3.34 -21.91 6.90
N SER A 98 -3.71 -21.16 7.94
CA SER A 98 -4.32 -21.72 9.15
C SER A 98 -5.74 -22.24 8.88
N ASP A 99 -6.19 -23.22 9.66
CA ASP A 99 -7.53 -23.81 9.53
C ASP A 99 -8.65 -22.76 9.63
N THR A 100 -8.41 -21.67 10.36
CA THR A 100 -9.36 -20.56 10.54
C THR A 100 -9.46 -19.64 9.32
N ASN A 101 -8.41 -19.59 8.49
CA ASN A 101 -8.29 -18.61 7.41
C ASN A 101 -8.16 -19.22 6.01
N VAL A 102 -7.79 -20.50 5.90
CA VAL A 102 -7.54 -21.17 4.61
C VAL A 102 -8.76 -21.10 3.69
N ASP A 103 -9.95 -21.00 4.26
CA ASP A 103 -11.20 -20.85 3.50
C ASP A 103 -11.62 -19.41 3.29
N LYS A 104 -10.98 -18.38 3.86
CA LYS A 104 -11.40 -16.99 3.62
C LYS A 104 -11.32 -16.63 2.13
N SER A 105 -12.35 -15.95 1.64
CA SER A 105 -12.48 -15.51 0.25
C SER A 105 -11.38 -14.51 -0.11
N LEU A 106 -10.79 -14.68 -1.30
CA LEU A 106 -9.92 -13.71 -1.94
C LEU A 106 -10.74 -13.00 -3.02
N ALA A 107 -11.48 -11.97 -2.62
CA ALA A 107 -12.37 -11.24 -3.51
C ALA A 107 -12.05 -9.74 -3.48
N THR A 108 -12.23 -9.10 -4.63
CA THR A 108 -12.11 -7.65 -4.79
C THR A 108 -13.22 -6.92 -4.05
N VAL A 109 -12.93 -5.69 -3.63
CA VAL A 109 -13.92 -4.79 -3.03
C VAL A 109 -14.43 -3.81 -4.09
N SER A 110 -15.74 -3.72 -4.27
CA SER A 110 -16.34 -2.76 -5.20
C SER A 110 -16.15 -1.32 -4.74
N LEU A 111 -15.99 -0.40 -5.69
CA LEU A 111 -15.91 1.02 -5.41
C LEU A 111 -17.25 1.56 -4.88
N LEU A 112 -17.26 2.08 -3.66
CA LEU A 112 -18.49 2.63 -3.06
C LEU A 112 -18.91 3.95 -3.72
N ASN A 113 -17.94 4.83 -4.01
CA ASN A 113 -18.22 6.11 -4.62
C ASN A 113 -18.18 6.03 -6.16
N LYS A 114 -19.35 5.89 -6.77
CA LYS A 114 -19.51 5.78 -8.23
C LYS A 114 -19.03 7.00 -9.01
N THR A 115 -18.93 8.19 -8.39
CA THR A 115 -18.40 9.37 -9.10
C THR A 115 -16.92 9.27 -9.43
N LEU A 116 -16.21 8.34 -8.80
CA LEU A 116 -14.80 8.07 -9.04
C LEU A 116 -14.58 6.88 -9.99
N GLU A 117 -15.63 6.23 -10.48
CA GLU A 117 -15.53 5.03 -11.33
C GLU A 117 -14.73 5.30 -12.62
N ASP A 118 -14.96 6.45 -13.25
CA ASP A 118 -14.25 6.89 -14.45
C ASP A 118 -12.87 7.52 -14.16
N ASN A 119 -12.43 7.55 -12.89
CA ASN A 119 -11.13 8.13 -12.56
C ASN A 119 -10.01 7.27 -13.17
N PRO A 120 -9.04 7.87 -13.89
CA PRO A 120 -8.01 7.10 -14.60
C PRO A 120 -7.11 6.29 -13.67
N ILE A 121 -7.06 6.58 -12.37
CA ILE A 121 -6.29 5.80 -11.39
C ILE A 121 -6.74 4.34 -11.34
N TYR A 122 -8.04 4.05 -11.42
CA TYR A 122 -8.52 2.65 -11.36
C TYR A 122 -8.18 1.84 -12.62
N SER A 123 -7.92 2.52 -13.75
CA SER A 123 -7.45 1.91 -15.00
C SER A 123 -5.92 1.98 -15.19
N THR A 124 -5.19 2.50 -14.19
CA THR A 124 -3.73 2.64 -14.26
C THR A 124 -3.07 1.30 -13.94
N PRO A 125 -2.07 0.86 -14.72
CA PRO A 125 -1.33 -0.36 -14.40
C PRO A 125 -0.67 -0.27 -13.02
N ILE A 126 -0.74 -1.36 -12.27
CA ILE A 126 -0.12 -1.51 -10.95
C ILE A 126 1.01 -2.53 -11.09
N LEU A 127 2.24 -2.08 -10.93
CA LEU A 127 3.43 -2.92 -10.86
C LEU A 127 3.77 -3.21 -9.40
N VAL A 128 3.67 -4.47 -9.00
CA VAL A 128 4.23 -4.98 -7.75
C VAL A 128 5.59 -5.59 -8.04
N ILE A 129 6.64 -5.13 -7.37
CA ILE A 129 8.00 -5.66 -7.51
C ILE A 129 8.24 -6.67 -6.38
N ALA A 130 8.16 -7.95 -6.73
CA ALA A 130 8.42 -9.03 -5.78
C ALA A 130 9.90 -9.08 -5.41
N GLY A 131 10.19 -9.45 -4.17
CA GLY A 131 11.53 -9.77 -3.72
C GLY A 131 11.57 -11.22 -3.25
N ILE A 132 12.26 -11.45 -2.13
CA ILE A 132 12.54 -12.81 -1.64
C ILE A 132 11.60 -13.23 -0.51
N SER A 133 10.80 -12.30 0.02
CA SER A 133 9.96 -12.55 1.19
C SER A 133 8.55 -12.91 0.75
N HIS A 134 8.32 -14.20 0.48
CA HIS A 134 7.01 -14.73 0.09
C HIS A 134 5.87 -14.30 1.04
N ASN A 135 6.13 -14.26 2.35
CA ASN A 135 5.15 -13.82 3.34
C ASN A 135 4.92 -12.30 3.34
N SER A 136 5.91 -11.49 2.93
CA SER A 136 5.73 -10.06 2.66
C SER A 136 4.84 -9.86 1.46
N LEU A 137 5.23 -10.48 0.34
CA LEU A 137 4.50 -10.40 -0.91
C LEU A 137 3.04 -10.77 -0.70
N ARG A 138 2.74 -11.88 -0.02
CA ARG A 138 1.38 -12.26 0.35
C ARG A 138 0.60 -11.12 1.02
N MET A 139 1.12 -10.49 2.08
CA MET A 139 0.41 -9.39 2.76
C MET A 139 0.17 -8.20 1.84
N CYS A 140 1.16 -7.89 1.01
CA CYS A 140 1.04 -6.83 0.01
C CYS A 140 -0.10 -7.16 -0.96
N LEU A 141 -0.15 -8.38 -1.49
CA LEU A 141 -1.20 -8.82 -2.42
C LEU A 141 -2.59 -8.87 -1.76
N GLU A 142 -2.70 -9.30 -0.49
CA GLU A 142 -3.97 -9.27 0.25
C GLU A 142 -4.51 -7.84 0.40
N THR A 143 -3.68 -6.92 0.88
CA THR A 143 -4.12 -5.53 1.08
C THR A 143 -4.30 -4.76 -0.22
N LEU A 144 -3.61 -5.15 -1.29
CA LEU A 144 -3.84 -4.66 -2.64
C LEU A 144 -5.19 -5.14 -3.18
N LEU A 145 -5.50 -6.44 -3.08
CA LEU A 145 -6.79 -6.99 -3.53
C LEU A 145 -7.99 -6.34 -2.81
N MET A 146 -7.79 -5.91 -1.55
CA MET A 146 -8.80 -5.23 -0.74
C MET A 146 -9.01 -3.75 -1.10
N GLN A 147 -8.23 -3.16 -2.01
CA GLN A 147 -8.41 -1.77 -2.40
C GLN A 147 -9.74 -1.59 -3.16
N PRO A 148 -10.65 -0.71 -2.70
CA PRO A 148 -11.93 -0.49 -3.39
C PRO A 148 -11.74 -0.01 -4.83
N GLY A 149 -12.39 -0.69 -5.78
CA GLY A 149 -12.32 -0.35 -7.21
C GLY A 149 -11.09 -0.90 -7.94
N ILE A 150 -10.32 -1.79 -7.32
CA ILE A 150 -9.19 -2.45 -7.99
C ILE A 150 -9.67 -3.32 -9.16
N LEU A 151 -8.93 -3.25 -10.27
CA LEU A 151 -9.07 -4.12 -11.43
C LEU A 151 -7.89 -5.10 -11.46
N VAL A 152 -8.15 -6.38 -11.19
CA VAL A 152 -7.12 -7.42 -11.04
C VAL A 152 -6.29 -7.59 -12.32
N GLU A 153 -6.89 -7.36 -13.48
CA GLU A 153 -6.27 -7.42 -14.79
C GLU A 153 -5.19 -6.35 -15.02
N ASN A 154 -5.22 -5.26 -14.24
CA ASN A 154 -4.23 -4.19 -14.29
C ASN A 154 -3.06 -4.42 -13.32
N VAL A 155 -3.11 -5.47 -12.48
CA VAL A 155 -2.07 -5.78 -11.51
C VAL A 155 -1.06 -6.74 -12.12
N ILE A 156 0.17 -6.26 -12.27
CA ILE A 156 1.33 -7.00 -12.72
C ILE A 156 2.26 -7.21 -11.54
N VAL A 157 2.62 -8.45 -11.25
CA VAL A 157 3.60 -8.78 -10.23
C VAL A 157 4.87 -9.27 -10.94
N ALA A 158 5.91 -8.43 -10.94
CA ALA A 158 7.20 -8.78 -11.50
C ALA A 158 7.97 -9.68 -10.54
N VAL A 159 8.46 -10.81 -11.03
CA VAL A 159 9.15 -11.84 -10.25
C VAL A 159 10.48 -12.16 -10.93
N ASP A 160 11.58 -12.13 -10.17
CA ASP A 160 12.85 -12.67 -10.66
C ASP A 160 12.71 -14.19 -10.87
N GLU A 161 13.11 -14.69 -12.04
CA GLU A 161 12.91 -16.09 -12.42
C GLU A 161 13.48 -17.11 -11.42
N LYS A 162 14.43 -16.69 -10.57
CA LYS A 162 14.97 -17.49 -9.46
C LYS A 162 13.91 -17.85 -8.40
N PHE A 163 12.83 -17.10 -8.29
CA PHE A 163 11.79 -17.24 -7.26
C PHE A 163 10.43 -17.64 -7.85
N SER A 164 10.41 -18.72 -8.65
CA SER A 164 9.21 -19.14 -9.39
C SER A 164 8.01 -19.54 -8.52
N GLU A 165 8.23 -19.88 -7.25
CA GLU A 165 7.15 -20.18 -6.29
C GLU A 165 6.14 -19.02 -6.20
N SER A 166 6.61 -17.78 -6.22
CA SER A 166 5.76 -16.60 -6.08
C SER A 166 4.68 -16.54 -7.16
N LEU A 167 4.88 -17.17 -8.33
CA LEU A 167 3.88 -17.21 -9.40
C LEU A 167 2.62 -17.99 -9.01
N ALA A 168 2.75 -19.07 -8.23
CA ALA A 168 1.59 -19.81 -7.74
C ALA A 168 0.77 -18.97 -6.75
N LEU A 169 1.46 -18.19 -5.90
CA LEU A 169 0.82 -17.24 -5.01
C LEU A 169 0.09 -16.15 -5.81
N ILE A 170 0.75 -15.57 -6.81
CA ILE A 170 0.19 -14.50 -7.65
C ILE A 170 -1.07 -14.99 -8.39
N ASP A 171 -1.05 -16.19 -8.95
CA ASP A 171 -2.21 -16.81 -9.61
C ASP A 171 -3.37 -17.04 -8.64
N LEU A 172 -3.09 -17.40 -7.37
CA LEU A 172 -4.11 -17.54 -6.34
C LEU A 172 -4.90 -16.23 -6.10
N PHE A 173 -4.26 -15.08 -6.25
CA PHE A 173 -4.91 -13.76 -6.16
C PHE A 173 -5.57 -13.30 -7.48
N GLY A 174 -5.40 -14.04 -8.57
CA GLY A 174 -5.92 -13.67 -9.89
C GLY A 174 -5.14 -12.52 -10.56
N PHE A 175 -3.93 -12.22 -10.09
CA PHE A 175 -3.07 -11.19 -10.67
C PHE A 175 -2.17 -11.78 -11.77
N ARG A 176 -1.58 -10.90 -12.59
CA ARG A 176 -0.69 -11.31 -13.67
C ARG A 176 0.76 -11.41 -13.17
N GLY A 177 1.31 -12.61 -13.11
CA GLY A 177 2.73 -12.85 -12.81
C GLY A 177 3.62 -12.66 -14.03
N GLU A 178 4.62 -11.79 -13.95
CA GLU A 178 5.57 -11.51 -15.03
C GLU A 178 6.99 -11.86 -14.61
N LYS A 179 7.61 -12.81 -15.31
CA LYS A 179 8.99 -13.20 -15.05
C LYS A 179 9.95 -12.17 -15.63
N THR A 180 10.92 -11.75 -14.84
CA THR A 180 12.11 -11.03 -15.30
C THR A 180 13.31 -11.97 -15.31
N THR A 181 14.23 -11.79 -16.26
CA THR A 181 15.51 -12.51 -16.27
C THR A 181 16.27 -12.30 -14.97
N SER A 182 17.02 -13.32 -14.55
CA SER A 182 17.85 -13.34 -13.35
C SER A 182 18.62 -12.04 -13.15
N SER A 183 18.54 -11.50 -11.94
CA SER A 183 19.27 -10.29 -11.54
C SER A 183 20.30 -10.61 -10.47
N SER A 184 21.42 -9.89 -10.49
CA SER A 184 22.48 -9.98 -9.47
C SER A 184 22.15 -9.15 -8.24
N THR A 185 21.37 -8.08 -8.41
CA THR A 185 20.95 -7.20 -7.32
C THR A 185 19.46 -6.93 -7.38
N TYR A 186 18.87 -6.53 -6.25
CA TYR A 186 17.48 -6.09 -6.24
C TYR A 186 17.25 -4.87 -7.14
N MET A 187 18.21 -3.95 -7.24
CA MET A 187 18.03 -2.74 -8.06
C MET A 187 18.02 -3.03 -9.56
N GLU A 188 18.77 -4.04 -10.00
CA GLU A 188 18.69 -4.54 -11.36
C GLU A 188 17.31 -5.19 -11.64
N HIS A 189 16.78 -5.97 -10.69
CA HIS A 189 15.42 -6.51 -10.81
C HIS A 189 14.37 -5.38 -10.85
N TYR A 190 14.55 -4.33 -10.05
CA TYR A 190 13.68 -3.15 -10.04
C TYR A 190 13.67 -2.44 -11.40
N GLU A 191 14.84 -2.19 -11.98
CA GLU A 191 15.00 -1.56 -13.30
C GLU A 191 14.33 -2.39 -14.39
N LYS A 192 14.59 -3.71 -14.42
CA LYS A 192 13.95 -4.64 -15.36
C LYS A 192 12.44 -4.65 -15.20
N SER A 193 11.93 -4.61 -13.97
CA SER A 193 10.49 -4.59 -13.69
C SER A 193 9.82 -3.32 -14.19
N LEU A 194 10.46 -2.16 -13.99
CA LEU A 194 9.99 -0.89 -14.55
C LEU A 194 10.00 -0.88 -16.08
N ASN A 195 11.07 -1.38 -16.72
CA ASN A 195 11.10 -1.51 -18.17
C ASN A 195 9.95 -2.40 -18.67
N LYS A 196 9.74 -3.55 -17.99
CA LYS A 196 8.73 -4.54 -18.38
C LYS A 196 7.31 -4.00 -18.34
N VAL A 197 6.93 -3.21 -17.33
CA VAL A 197 5.57 -2.66 -17.27
C VAL A 197 5.29 -1.68 -18.41
N TRP A 198 6.29 -0.89 -18.83
CA TRP A 198 6.14 0.02 -19.97
C TRP A 198 6.07 -0.71 -21.31
N GLU A 199 6.78 -1.84 -21.46
CA GLU A 199 6.65 -2.73 -22.62
C GLU A 199 5.26 -3.36 -22.71
N LEU A 200 4.69 -3.78 -21.59
CA LEU A 200 3.36 -4.38 -21.51
C LEU A 200 2.23 -3.36 -21.72
N HIS A 201 2.46 -2.10 -21.36
CA HIS A 201 1.49 -1.02 -21.44
C HIS A 201 2.02 0.20 -22.20
N PRO A 202 2.33 0.08 -23.50
CA PRO A 202 3.00 1.13 -24.28
C PRO A 202 2.14 2.38 -24.50
N ASN A 203 0.84 2.32 -24.24
CA ASN A 203 -0.09 3.45 -24.39
C ASN A 203 -0.43 4.15 -23.05
N LYS A 204 0.13 3.68 -21.93
CA LYS A 204 -0.11 4.29 -20.61
C LYS A 204 0.96 5.36 -20.34
N ASP A 205 0.53 6.43 -19.68
CA ASP A 205 1.31 7.61 -19.33
C ASP A 205 1.78 7.61 -17.87
N LYS A 206 1.30 6.65 -17.08
CA LYS A 206 1.61 6.48 -15.66
C LYS A 206 1.49 5.03 -15.22
N VAL A 207 2.16 4.70 -14.12
CA VAL A 207 2.14 3.39 -13.47
C VAL A 207 2.18 3.57 -11.96
N ILE A 208 1.45 2.73 -11.22
CA ILE A 208 1.56 2.64 -9.76
C ILE A 208 2.60 1.57 -9.45
N VAL A 209 3.65 1.92 -8.69
CA VAL A 209 4.73 1.00 -8.31
C VAL A 209 4.62 0.70 -6.82
N ILE A 210 4.68 -0.58 -6.46
CA ILE A 210 4.53 -1.08 -5.08
C ILE A 210 5.64 -2.11 -4.81
N GLU A 211 6.34 -2.00 -3.70
CA GLU A 211 7.31 -3.01 -3.25
C GLU A 211 6.67 -4.08 -2.35
N GLU A 212 7.21 -5.31 -2.37
CA GLU A 212 6.63 -6.47 -1.66
C GLU A 212 6.43 -6.31 -0.14
N ASP A 213 7.23 -5.46 0.52
CA ASP A 213 7.24 -5.30 1.99
C ASP A 213 6.17 -4.34 2.52
N LEU A 214 5.22 -3.96 1.65
CA LEU A 214 4.16 -3.03 1.99
C LEU A 214 2.86 -3.71 2.40
N ILE A 215 2.19 -3.04 3.33
CA ILE A 215 0.78 -3.21 3.66
C ILE A 215 0.10 -1.91 3.24
N LEU A 216 -0.85 -1.98 2.31
CA LEU A 216 -1.53 -0.79 1.79
C LEU A 216 -2.59 -0.29 2.78
N SER A 217 -2.69 1.03 2.94
CA SER A 217 -3.82 1.63 3.65
C SER A 217 -5.13 1.41 2.88
N PRO A 218 -6.30 1.39 3.57
CA PRO A 218 -7.60 1.26 2.91
C PRO A 218 -7.91 2.35 1.88
N ASP A 219 -7.27 3.51 1.99
CA ASP A 219 -7.45 4.68 1.12
C ASP A 219 -6.31 4.88 0.11
N PHE A 220 -5.46 3.89 -0.15
CA PHE A 220 -4.31 4.04 -1.04
C PHE A 220 -4.73 4.44 -2.47
N LEU A 221 -5.60 3.66 -3.12
CA LEU A 221 -6.11 4.02 -4.46
C LEU A 221 -7.03 5.25 -4.42
N TYR A 222 -7.80 5.41 -3.35
CA TYR A 222 -8.69 6.55 -3.16
C TYR A 222 -7.91 7.89 -3.09
N THR A 223 -6.84 7.93 -2.30
CA THR A 223 -5.96 9.12 -2.19
C THR A 223 -5.30 9.44 -3.54
N LEU A 224 -4.84 8.43 -4.28
CA LEU A 224 -4.35 8.63 -5.64
C LEU A 224 -5.42 9.21 -6.57
N ALA A 225 -6.66 8.70 -6.50
CA ALA A 225 -7.79 9.20 -7.29
C ALA A 225 -8.07 10.68 -6.99
N LEU A 226 -8.06 11.09 -5.71
CA LEU A 226 -8.23 12.49 -5.32
C LEU A 226 -7.12 13.42 -5.85
N LEU A 227 -5.88 12.92 -5.93
CA LEU A 227 -4.73 13.70 -6.41
C LEU A 227 -4.52 13.65 -7.94
N SER A 228 -5.24 12.75 -8.62
CA SER A 228 -5.06 12.46 -10.04
C SER A 228 -5.16 13.70 -10.94
N GLU A 229 -6.11 14.60 -10.65
CA GLU A 229 -6.35 15.78 -11.47
C GLU A 229 -5.27 16.86 -11.27
N THR A 230 -4.82 17.07 -10.03
CA THR A 230 -3.66 17.92 -9.74
C THR A 230 -2.41 17.38 -10.42
N PHE A 231 -2.18 16.07 -10.33
CA PHE A 231 -1.06 15.43 -11.00
C PHE A 231 -1.13 15.65 -12.51
N ARG A 232 -2.27 15.40 -13.14
CA ARG A 232 -2.46 15.61 -14.58
C ARG A 232 -2.20 17.06 -15.03
N LYS A 233 -2.56 18.05 -14.21
CA LYS A 233 -2.47 19.48 -14.53
C LYS A 233 -1.09 20.10 -14.27
N ASP A 234 -0.19 19.41 -13.57
CA ASP A 234 1.12 19.94 -13.20
C ASP A 234 2.24 18.95 -13.56
N ASP A 235 2.88 19.22 -14.70
CA ASP A 235 3.97 18.39 -15.23
C ASP A 235 5.27 18.51 -14.44
N THR A 236 5.38 19.47 -13.51
CA THR A 236 6.50 19.52 -12.57
C THR A 236 6.39 18.45 -11.47
N ILE A 237 5.27 17.73 -11.39
CA ILE A 237 5.11 16.60 -10.47
C ILE A 237 5.51 15.31 -11.18
N GLY A 238 6.67 14.76 -10.80
CA GLY A 238 7.22 13.54 -11.38
C GLY A 238 6.56 12.26 -10.85
N ALA A 239 6.19 12.26 -9.57
CA ALA A 239 5.51 11.15 -8.91
C ALA A 239 4.70 11.59 -7.68
N ILE A 240 3.75 10.75 -7.28
CA ILE A 240 3.03 10.85 -6.00
C ILE A 240 3.48 9.67 -5.14
N GLN A 241 4.27 9.92 -4.09
CA GLN A 241 4.69 8.88 -3.15
C GLN A 241 3.73 8.80 -1.97
N MET A 242 3.49 7.59 -1.49
CA MET A 242 2.54 7.29 -0.42
C MET A 242 3.22 6.98 0.91
N TRP A 243 4.54 7.07 0.96
CA TRP A 243 5.31 6.88 2.17
C TRP A 243 6.01 8.17 2.58
N ASN A 244 5.83 8.57 3.84
CA ASN A 244 6.56 9.64 4.48
C ASN A 244 7.52 9.07 5.54
N PRO A 245 8.84 9.28 5.41
CA PRO A 245 9.80 8.77 6.38
C PRO A 245 9.60 9.32 7.80
N ASN A 246 9.05 10.53 7.93
CA ASN A 246 8.78 11.23 9.18
C ASN A 246 7.41 10.93 9.79
N SER A 247 6.65 9.98 9.23
CA SER A 247 5.32 9.60 9.72
C SER A 247 5.39 8.74 11.01
N TYR A 248 6.28 9.10 11.93
CA TYR A 248 6.42 8.42 13.22
C TYR A 248 5.21 8.65 14.11
N ASP A 249 4.93 7.67 14.96
CA ASP A 249 3.75 7.70 15.82
C ASP A 249 3.73 8.90 16.77
N ASN A 250 4.89 9.24 17.34
CA ASN A 250 5.05 10.37 18.25
C ASN A 250 5.01 11.75 17.56
N VAL A 251 5.20 11.82 16.24
CA VAL A 251 5.08 13.09 15.51
C VAL A 251 3.62 13.55 15.50
N ASN A 252 2.66 12.62 15.46
CA ASN A 252 1.22 12.91 15.45
C ASN A 252 0.80 13.90 14.34
N GLY A 253 1.11 13.53 13.10
CA GLY A 253 0.76 14.29 11.89
C GLY A 253 -0.73 14.32 11.55
N SER A 254 -1.06 14.90 10.40
CA SER A 254 -2.42 15.11 9.89
C SER A 254 -2.71 14.20 8.69
N ILE A 255 -3.88 13.56 8.71
CA ILE A 255 -4.30 12.68 7.62
C ILE A 255 -4.67 13.47 6.36
N ASP A 256 -5.11 14.72 6.47
CA ASP A 256 -5.70 15.47 5.37
C ASP A 256 -4.67 16.26 4.53
N LEU A 257 -3.39 16.24 4.91
CA LEU A 257 -2.35 17.07 4.31
C LEU A 257 -1.46 16.31 3.33
N ILE A 258 -1.15 16.99 2.22
CA ILE A 258 -0.18 16.57 1.21
C ILE A 258 0.85 17.68 1.03
N TYR A 259 2.11 17.32 0.85
CA TYR A 259 3.23 18.22 0.64
C TYR A 259 3.85 18.04 -0.75
N ARG A 260 4.55 19.06 -1.22
CA ARG A 260 5.59 18.87 -2.25
C ARG A 260 6.91 18.60 -1.55
N VAL A 261 7.75 17.76 -2.13
CA VAL A 261 9.11 17.46 -1.66
C VAL A 261 10.05 17.22 -2.85
N ASP A 262 11.34 17.43 -2.66
CA ASP A 262 12.35 17.38 -3.73
C ASP A 262 12.87 15.96 -4.01
N ASN A 263 12.74 15.04 -3.06
CA ASN A 263 13.25 13.68 -3.19
C ASN A 263 12.13 12.63 -3.25
N LEU A 264 12.40 11.56 -4.00
CA LEU A 264 11.58 10.38 -4.03
C LEU A 264 12.13 9.34 -3.05
N PHE A 265 11.32 8.93 -2.08
CA PHE A 265 11.61 7.89 -1.08
C PHE A 265 10.99 6.53 -1.45
N GLY A 266 10.08 6.51 -2.42
CA GLY A 266 9.56 5.29 -3.05
C GLY A 266 8.59 4.49 -2.20
N LEU A 267 8.82 3.17 -2.15
CA LEU A 267 8.04 2.13 -1.48
C LEU A 267 6.64 1.91 -2.08
N GLY A 268 5.85 2.95 -2.30
CA GLY A 268 4.56 2.90 -2.99
C GLY A 268 4.26 4.26 -3.63
N TYR A 269 4.18 4.33 -4.96
CA TYR A 269 4.06 5.63 -5.64
C TYR A 269 3.44 5.52 -7.04
N LEU A 270 2.77 6.59 -7.47
CA LEU A 270 2.34 6.79 -8.86
C LEU A 270 3.46 7.51 -9.61
N LEU A 271 3.99 6.89 -10.66
CA LEU A 271 5.09 7.41 -11.47
C LEU A 271 4.58 7.91 -12.82
N ARG A 272 4.99 9.12 -13.23
CA ARG A 272 4.76 9.64 -14.58
C ARG A 272 5.76 9.02 -15.55
N ARG A 273 5.27 8.59 -16.72
CA ARG A 273 6.11 8.03 -17.78
C ARG A 273 7.12 9.04 -18.32
N SER A 274 6.68 10.26 -18.62
CA SER A 274 7.59 11.29 -19.15
C SER A 274 8.72 11.62 -18.16
N PHE A 275 8.45 11.55 -16.86
CA PHE A 275 9.48 11.69 -15.83
C PHE A 275 10.46 10.50 -15.85
N TYR A 276 9.95 9.27 -15.92
CA TYR A 276 10.75 8.06 -16.03
C TYR A 276 11.66 8.07 -17.28
N ASP A 277 11.10 8.37 -18.45
CA ASP A 277 11.83 8.38 -19.73
C ASP A 277 12.96 9.43 -19.71
N LYS A 278 12.71 10.60 -19.10
CA LYS A 278 13.68 11.69 -18.99
C LYS A 278 14.78 11.41 -17.97
N ASN A 279 14.43 10.91 -16.79
CA ASN A 279 15.32 10.93 -15.61
C ASN A 279 15.81 9.55 -15.16
N MET A 280 15.19 8.45 -15.58
CA MET A 280 15.43 7.12 -15.02
C MET A 280 15.88 6.10 -16.06
N LYS A 281 15.18 5.99 -17.20
CA LYS A 281 15.32 4.88 -18.16
C LYS A 281 16.77 4.59 -18.59
N ASN A 282 17.54 5.63 -18.91
CA ASN A 282 18.94 5.49 -19.37
C ASN A 282 19.97 5.89 -18.30
N SER A 283 19.51 6.36 -17.13
CA SER A 283 20.34 6.91 -16.05
C SER A 283 20.08 6.20 -14.72
N PHE A 284 19.52 5.00 -14.74
CA PHE A 284 19.10 4.29 -13.53
C PHE A 284 20.26 4.08 -12.56
N LYS A 285 21.46 3.73 -13.05
CA LYS A 285 22.67 3.61 -12.20
C LYS A 285 23.10 4.93 -11.56
N GLN A 286 22.78 6.08 -12.15
CA GLN A 286 23.15 7.40 -11.64
C GLN A 286 22.16 7.89 -10.58
N CYS A 287 20.86 7.83 -10.87
CA CYS A 287 19.81 8.31 -9.94
C CYS A 287 19.45 7.29 -8.85
N CYS A 288 19.57 6.01 -9.19
CA CYS A 288 18.72 4.96 -8.64
C CYS A 288 19.51 3.67 -8.34
N SER A 289 20.83 3.76 -8.14
CA SER A 289 21.69 2.61 -7.81
C SER A 289 21.52 2.09 -6.38
N LYS A 290 21.05 2.94 -5.48
CA LYS A 290 20.68 2.59 -4.10
C LYS A 290 19.19 2.34 -3.97
N ARG A 291 18.73 1.89 -2.79
CA ARG A 291 17.30 1.69 -2.54
C ARG A 291 16.57 3.02 -2.62
N VAL A 292 15.30 3.00 -3.00
CA VAL A 292 14.52 4.23 -3.19
C VAL A 292 14.45 5.08 -1.92
N TRP A 293 14.42 4.42 -0.75
CA TRP A 293 14.44 5.09 0.54
C TRP A 293 15.76 5.79 0.88
N ASP A 294 16.84 5.54 0.14
CA ASP A 294 18.12 6.24 0.24
C ASP A 294 18.12 7.57 -0.55
N LYS A 295 16.93 8.17 -0.75
CA LYS A 295 16.70 9.46 -1.43
C LYS A 295 17.18 9.49 -2.86
N TRP A 296 16.37 8.97 -3.77
CA TRP A 296 16.64 9.20 -5.19
C TRP A 296 16.58 10.69 -5.50
N SER A 297 17.63 11.13 -6.18
CA SER A 297 17.81 12.49 -6.65
C SER A 297 18.09 12.45 -8.14
N PHE A 298 17.58 13.46 -8.83
CA PHE A 298 17.57 13.51 -10.28
C PHE A 298 18.29 14.78 -10.72
N SER A 299 18.95 14.73 -11.88
CA SER A 299 19.62 15.91 -12.44
C SER A 299 18.65 17.06 -12.75
N ASP A 300 17.39 16.72 -13.02
CA ASP A 300 16.33 17.69 -13.22
C ASP A 300 15.78 18.22 -11.89
N SER A 301 16.32 19.34 -11.44
CA SER A 301 15.85 20.05 -10.23
C SER A 301 14.51 20.78 -10.42
N SER A 302 13.93 20.78 -11.62
CA SER A 302 12.62 21.42 -11.85
C SER A 302 11.44 20.55 -11.39
N SER A 303 11.66 19.24 -11.26
CA SER A 303 10.67 18.26 -10.84
C SER A 303 10.61 18.14 -9.31
N SER A 304 9.42 17.93 -8.78
CA SER A 304 9.21 17.57 -7.38
C SER A 304 8.16 16.47 -7.24
N PHE A 305 7.89 16.04 -6.01
CA PHE A 305 7.03 14.90 -5.71
C PHE A 305 5.96 15.27 -4.70
N LEU A 306 4.79 14.64 -4.79
CA LEU A 306 3.77 14.78 -3.76
C LEU A 306 3.93 13.70 -2.69
N MET A 307 3.83 14.07 -1.42
CA MET A 307 3.98 13.15 -0.28
C MET A 307 2.93 13.48 0.79
N PRO A 308 2.16 12.51 1.31
CA PRO A 308 1.21 12.75 2.38
C PRO A 308 1.93 12.96 3.71
N ASP A 309 1.34 13.74 4.63
CA ASP A 309 1.90 13.91 5.97
C ASP A 309 1.80 12.59 6.77
N ILE A 310 0.65 11.91 6.69
CA ILE A 310 0.50 10.51 7.15
C ILE A 310 0.68 9.53 5.99
N SER A 311 1.56 8.53 6.11
CA SER A 311 1.74 7.52 5.07
C SER A 311 0.44 6.76 4.72
N ARG A 312 0.26 6.42 3.43
CA ARG A 312 -0.81 5.54 2.91
C ARG A 312 -0.34 4.13 2.60
N VAL A 313 0.89 3.83 2.99
CA VAL A 313 1.47 2.50 3.00
C VAL A 313 2.23 2.32 4.30
N PHE A 314 2.07 1.15 4.91
CA PHE A 314 2.88 0.71 6.03
C PHE A 314 3.96 -0.22 5.50
N ARG A 315 5.23 0.15 5.68
CA ARG A 315 6.33 -0.76 5.41
C ARG A 315 6.65 -1.54 6.67
N ARG A 316 6.72 -2.87 6.56
CA ARG A 316 7.01 -3.73 7.71
C ARG A 316 8.41 -3.44 8.29
N PRO A 317 8.61 -3.62 9.61
CA PRO A 317 9.93 -3.61 10.22
C PRO A 317 10.86 -4.61 9.54
N ILE A 318 12.16 -4.30 9.52
CA ILE A 318 13.17 -5.24 9.05
C ILE A 318 13.48 -6.21 10.19
N ASP A 319 13.50 -7.51 9.88
CA ASP A 319 13.91 -8.55 10.82
C ASP A 319 15.31 -8.26 11.35
N GLY A 320 15.53 -8.41 12.66
CA GLY A 320 16.78 -8.03 13.33
C GLY A 320 18.04 -8.58 12.68
N ASN A 321 17.99 -9.80 12.13
CA ASN A 321 19.12 -10.44 11.44
C ASN A 321 19.47 -9.80 10.08
N ARG A 322 18.59 -8.98 9.51
CA ARG A 322 18.80 -8.23 8.25
C ARG A 322 19.13 -6.76 8.49
N ILE A 323 19.09 -6.29 9.73
CA ILE A 323 19.51 -4.92 10.09
C ILE A 323 21.03 -4.90 10.15
N ASN A 324 21.64 -4.26 9.17
CA ASN A 324 23.09 -4.09 9.11
C ASN A 324 23.55 -2.69 9.52
N THR A 325 22.62 -1.76 9.77
CA THR A 325 22.93 -0.36 10.09
C THR A 325 21.90 0.26 11.03
N LYS A 326 22.37 1.18 11.88
CA LYS A 326 21.52 2.08 12.68
C LYS A 326 20.54 2.89 11.82
N TYR A 327 20.94 3.19 10.58
CA TYR A 327 20.09 3.88 9.61
C TYR A 327 18.79 3.13 9.35
N LEU A 328 18.89 1.86 8.93
CA LEU A 328 17.72 1.04 8.63
C LEU A 328 16.89 0.71 9.88
N GLU A 329 17.55 0.53 11.02
CA GLU A 329 16.86 0.32 12.30
C GLU A 329 15.94 1.50 12.63
N VAL A 330 16.49 2.73 12.60
CA VAL A 330 15.71 3.94 12.88
C VAL A 330 14.68 4.20 11.77
N LEU A 331 15.04 3.92 10.52
CA LEU A 331 14.18 4.16 9.36
C LEU A 331 13.01 3.17 9.28
N PHE A 332 13.07 1.94 9.80
CA PHE A 332 11.98 0.98 9.62
C PHE A 332 11.43 0.36 10.90
N ASN A 333 12.19 0.31 11.99
CA ASN A 333 11.76 -0.39 13.20
C ASN A 333 11.13 0.52 14.27
N ARG A 334 11.22 1.85 14.10
CA ARG A 334 10.43 2.79 14.89
C ARG A 334 8.97 2.79 14.43
N LYS A 335 8.03 2.82 15.39
CA LYS A 335 6.58 2.80 15.14
C LYS A 335 6.14 4.00 14.31
N ARG A 336 5.26 3.74 13.34
CA ARG A 336 4.73 4.73 12.41
C ARG A 336 3.23 4.74 12.38
N ARG A 337 2.68 5.90 12.03
CA ARG A 337 1.28 6.04 11.69
C ARG A 337 1.10 5.83 10.20
N THR A 338 -0.02 5.24 9.88
CA THR A 338 -0.46 4.94 8.53
C THR A 338 -1.96 5.11 8.52
N SER A 339 -2.50 5.67 7.44
CA SER A 339 -3.93 5.94 7.34
C SER A 339 -4.73 4.65 7.50
N LEU A 340 -5.77 4.71 8.34
CA LEU A 340 -6.81 3.69 8.49
C LEU A 340 -8.18 4.22 8.09
N ASN A 341 -8.29 5.51 7.73
CA ASN A 341 -9.53 6.10 7.26
C ASN A 341 -9.70 5.74 5.77
N PRO A 342 -10.76 5.03 5.35
CA PRO A 342 -10.96 4.68 3.95
C PRO A 342 -11.33 5.87 3.06
N PHE A 343 -11.85 6.96 3.62
CA PHE A 343 -12.33 8.14 2.88
C PHE A 343 -11.85 9.45 3.52
N PRO A 344 -10.53 9.74 3.54
CA PRO A 344 -10.02 11.00 4.07
C PRO A 344 -10.47 12.20 3.23
N ALA A 345 -10.61 13.35 3.89
CA ALA A 345 -10.98 14.61 3.25
C ALA A 345 -9.71 15.45 3.04
N LEU A 346 -8.99 15.19 1.95
CA LEU A 346 -7.74 15.91 1.68
C LEU A 346 -7.99 17.41 1.52
N SER A 347 -7.17 18.21 2.18
CA SER A 347 -7.27 19.66 2.22
C SER A 347 -6.48 20.31 1.08
N ASN A 348 -7.05 21.36 0.48
CA ASN A 348 -6.35 22.28 -0.43
C ASN A 348 -5.63 21.60 -1.62
N ILE A 349 -6.18 20.52 -2.18
CA ILE A 349 -5.58 19.77 -3.31
C ILE A 349 -5.18 20.69 -4.48
N ASP A 350 -6.01 21.69 -4.81
CA ASP A 350 -5.75 22.65 -5.88
C ASP A 350 -4.50 23.52 -5.68
N THR A 351 -4.07 23.70 -4.43
CA THR A 351 -2.90 24.49 -4.06
C THR A 351 -1.59 23.71 -4.21
N LEU A 352 -1.64 22.41 -4.47
CA LEU A 352 -0.45 21.57 -4.63
C LEU A 352 0.29 21.80 -5.94
N ARG A 353 -0.29 22.54 -6.89
CA ARG A 353 0.38 22.94 -8.13
C ARG A 353 1.51 23.92 -7.85
N LYS A 354 2.67 23.76 -8.49
CA LYS A 354 3.93 24.43 -8.12
C LYS A 354 3.80 25.91 -7.75
N GLU A 355 3.34 26.75 -8.67
CA GLU A 355 3.22 28.20 -8.44
C GLU A 355 2.28 28.54 -7.27
N LYS A 356 1.13 27.86 -7.20
CA LYS A 356 0.16 28.05 -6.11
C LYS A 356 0.71 27.55 -4.78
N TYR A 357 1.47 26.46 -4.81
CA TYR A 357 2.07 25.85 -3.64
C TYR A 357 3.10 26.77 -3.03
N GLU A 358 4.03 27.28 -3.85
CA GLU A 358 5.08 28.21 -3.41
C GLU A 358 4.49 29.52 -2.89
N ALA A 359 3.53 30.12 -3.62
CA ALA A 359 2.86 31.33 -3.17
C ALA A 359 2.13 31.14 -1.83
N ASN A 360 1.41 30.02 -1.67
CA ASN A 360 0.71 29.69 -0.43
C ASN A 360 1.69 29.37 0.71
N LEU A 361 2.77 28.65 0.43
CA LEU A 361 3.82 28.32 1.39
C LEU A 361 4.47 29.58 1.95
N ILE A 362 4.89 30.51 1.09
CA ILE A 362 5.45 31.81 1.49
C ILE A 362 4.45 32.60 2.32
N LYS A 363 3.17 32.65 1.91
CA LYS A 363 2.11 33.33 2.66
C LYS A 363 1.99 32.78 4.08
N ILE A 364 1.91 31.44 4.23
CA ILE A 364 1.78 30.78 5.53
C ILE A 364 3.01 31.04 6.41
N ILE A 365 4.21 30.88 5.85
CA ILE A 365 5.47 31.11 6.59
C ILE A 365 5.57 32.58 7.04
N ASN A 366 5.14 33.54 6.23
CA ASN A 366 5.18 34.96 6.61
C ASN A 366 4.23 35.26 7.77
N SER A 367 3.09 34.57 7.87
CA SER A 367 2.17 34.65 9.02
C SER A 367 2.56 33.78 10.21
N ALA A 368 3.52 32.87 10.07
CA ALA A 368 3.91 31.93 11.12
C ALA A 368 4.68 32.63 12.25
N THR A 369 4.46 32.17 13.49
CA THR A 369 5.17 32.70 14.65
C THR A 369 6.61 32.22 14.67
N LEU A 370 7.57 33.15 14.83
CA LEU A 370 8.99 32.85 14.86
C LEU A 370 9.41 32.22 16.19
N LEU A 371 10.01 31.04 16.14
CA LEU A 371 10.69 30.39 17.26
C LEU A 371 12.13 30.91 17.33
N LYS A 372 12.47 31.61 18.41
CA LYS A 372 13.79 32.27 18.57
C LYS A 372 14.93 31.32 18.94
N SER A 373 14.63 30.26 19.69
CA SER A 373 15.63 29.28 20.14
C SER A 373 14.96 27.92 20.36
N LEU A 374 15.71 26.85 20.08
CA LEU A 374 15.36 25.45 20.36
C LEU A 374 16.34 24.81 21.37
N GLU A 375 17.10 25.62 22.12
CA GLU A 375 18.19 25.19 23.02
C GLU A 375 17.80 24.24 24.16
N LYS A 376 16.50 24.06 24.46
CA LYS A 376 16.03 23.17 25.54
C LYS A 376 15.51 21.82 25.05
N CYS A 377 16.16 21.24 24.04
CA CYS A 377 15.87 19.88 23.58
C CYS A 377 16.67 18.83 24.36
N ASP A 378 16.50 18.76 25.67
CA ASP A 378 17.29 17.81 26.48
C ASP A 378 16.73 16.37 26.45
N THR A 379 15.54 16.13 25.88
CA THR A 379 14.96 14.79 25.72
C THR A 379 14.10 14.66 24.46
N ILE A 380 13.94 13.43 23.96
CA ILE A 380 13.23 12.99 22.71
C ILE A 380 11.76 13.44 22.60
N ASN A 381 11.25 14.13 23.60
CA ASN A 381 10.05 14.95 23.47
C ASN A 381 10.46 16.34 23.93
N ILE A 382 10.51 17.32 23.02
CA ILE A 382 10.21 18.68 23.47
C ILE A 382 8.91 18.52 24.25
N ASN A 383 8.87 19.01 25.48
CA ASN A 383 7.61 19.36 26.10
C ASN A 383 7.05 20.49 25.24
N MET A 384 6.49 20.15 24.08
CA MET A 384 6.09 21.07 23.00
C MET A 384 5.09 22.07 23.57
N HIS A 385 4.36 21.59 24.59
CA HIS A 385 3.62 22.35 25.57
C HIS A 385 4.36 23.59 26.11
N ASN A 386 5.62 23.50 26.55
CA ASN A 386 6.40 24.62 27.07
C ASN A 386 6.89 25.60 25.99
N LEU A 387 7.18 25.13 24.77
CA LEU A 387 7.51 26.02 23.64
C LEU A 387 6.27 26.81 23.17
N ILE A 388 5.10 26.17 23.20
CA ILE A 388 3.84 26.70 22.67
C ILE A 388 3.05 27.51 23.72
N GLN A 389 3.10 27.14 25.01
CA GLN A 389 2.39 27.85 26.09
C GLN A 389 2.81 29.31 26.24
N ASN A 390 4.01 29.66 25.80
CA ASN A 390 4.51 31.04 25.84
C ASN A 390 4.15 31.86 24.58
N GLN A 391 3.47 31.27 23.60
CA GLN A 391 3.11 31.94 22.35
C GLN A 391 1.60 31.80 22.10
N ASN A 392 0.88 32.91 22.28
CA ASN A 392 -0.58 33.00 22.10
C ASN A 392 -1.06 32.46 20.74
N SER A 393 -2.21 31.75 20.77
CA SER A 393 -3.21 31.48 19.72
C SER A 393 -2.80 31.10 18.29
N SER A 394 -1.51 30.89 18.01
CA SER A 394 -1.02 30.52 16.68
C SER A 394 -0.84 29.02 16.58
N ASP A 395 -1.41 28.43 15.53
CA ASP A 395 -1.24 27.02 15.22
C ASP A 395 -0.07 26.77 14.25
N THR A 396 0.68 27.82 13.87
CA THR A 396 1.70 27.75 12.82
C THR A 396 3.00 28.44 13.26
N PHE A 397 4.10 27.68 13.27
CA PHE A 397 5.40 28.10 13.75
C PHE A 397 6.47 27.97 12.67
N LYS A 398 7.41 28.91 12.66
CA LYS A 398 8.62 28.85 11.83
C LYS A 398 9.88 28.92 12.67
N PHE A 399 10.90 28.19 12.24
CA PHE A 399 12.25 28.26 12.79
C PHE A 399 13.24 28.46 11.64
N ILE A 400 14.14 29.42 11.78
CA ILE A 400 15.13 29.75 10.75
C ILE A 400 16.51 29.32 11.26
N TYR A 401 17.23 28.53 10.47
CA TYR A 401 18.57 28.06 10.81
C TYR A 401 19.62 28.49 9.77
N GLN A 402 20.81 28.83 10.27
CA GLN A 402 21.95 29.23 9.46
C GLN A 402 22.48 28.04 8.65
N GLN A 403 22.95 28.34 7.44
CA GLN A 403 23.51 27.36 6.51
C GLN A 403 24.69 27.98 5.78
N GLU A 404 25.81 27.27 5.72
CA GLU A 404 26.96 27.65 4.89
C GLU A 404 26.69 27.36 3.41
N SER A 405 26.01 26.26 3.11
CA SER A 405 25.60 25.83 1.77
C SER A 405 24.19 25.23 1.76
N GLU A 406 23.58 25.02 0.59
CA GLU A 406 22.24 24.42 0.48
C GLU A 406 22.14 23.02 1.12
N ASN A 407 23.25 22.28 1.12
CA ASN A 407 23.36 20.93 1.70
C ASN A 407 23.88 20.93 3.14
N ASP A 408 24.12 22.09 3.74
CA ASP A 408 24.52 22.19 5.14
C ASP A 408 23.30 21.99 6.05
N PHE A 409 23.26 20.84 6.71
CA PHE A 409 22.23 20.48 7.69
C PHE A 409 22.81 20.25 9.09
N THR A 410 24.00 20.79 9.37
CA THR A 410 24.68 20.66 10.67
C THR A 410 23.85 21.24 11.81
N THR A 411 23.12 22.35 11.57
CA THR A 411 22.21 22.96 12.55
C THR A 411 20.87 22.24 12.61
N LEU A 412 20.33 21.78 11.47
CA LEU A 412 19.01 21.16 11.41
C LEU A 412 18.99 19.75 12.01
N THR A 413 20.00 18.94 11.72
CA THR A 413 20.04 17.51 12.09
C THR A 413 19.88 17.27 13.59
N PRO A 414 20.61 17.98 14.48
CA PRO A 414 20.46 17.84 15.93
C PRO A 414 19.07 18.19 16.47
N ILE A 415 18.29 18.96 15.71
CA ILE A 415 16.96 19.46 16.10
C ILE A 415 15.84 18.48 15.70
N LEU A 416 16.05 17.63 14.70
CA LEU A 416 15.03 16.67 14.24
C LEU A 416 14.48 15.75 15.35
N PRO A 417 15.33 15.16 16.23
CA PRO A 417 14.84 14.32 17.33
C PRO A 417 13.90 15.04 18.29
N CYS A 418 14.05 16.35 18.45
CA CYS A 418 13.21 17.18 19.30
C CYS A 418 11.72 17.08 18.93
N PHE A 419 11.46 16.99 17.62
CA PHE A 419 10.13 16.91 17.04
C PHE A 419 9.70 15.45 16.78
N GLY A 420 10.52 14.48 17.20
CA GLY A 420 10.26 13.06 16.93
C GLY A 420 10.54 12.61 15.49
N LEU A 421 11.13 13.47 14.65
CA LEU A 421 11.40 13.21 13.24
C LEU A 421 12.57 12.22 13.04
N PHE A 422 12.91 11.93 11.78
CA PHE A 422 14.06 11.10 11.45
C PHE A 422 15.36 11.78 11.92
N PRO A 423 16.14 11.17 12.83
CA PRO A 423 17.19 11.88 13.57
C PRO A 423 18.56 11.91 12.87
N ILE A 424 18.75 11.18 11.76
CA ILE A 424 20.08 11.02 11.14
C ILE A 424 20.35 12.15 10.14
N GLU A 425 19.32 12.58 9.42
CA GLU A 425 19.39 13.60 8.38
C GLU A 425 17.99 14.11 8.06
N PRO A 426 17.84 15.33 7.51
CA PRO A 426 16.53 15.81 7.11
C PRO A 426 16.01 15.05 5.90
N LEU A 427 14.76 14.60 6.00
CA LEU A 427 14.01 13.94 4.93
C LEU A 427 12.70 14.70 4.69
N GLY A 428 12.25 14.81 3.44
CA GLY A 428 11.00 15.47 3.08
C GLY A 428 11.12 16.98 2.94
N LEU A 429 12.27 17.48 2.49
CA LEU A 429 12.50 18.89 2.19
C LEU A 429 11.84 19.30 0.87
N TYR A 430 11.41 20.55 0.80
CA TYR A 430 11.06 21.25 -0.44
C TYR A 430 11.80 22.57 -0.49
N HIS A 431 12.71 22.73 -1.43
CA HIS A 431 13.59 23.90 -1.56
C HIS A 431 14.29 24.26 -0.24
N GLY A 432 14.78 23.27 0.52
CA GLY A 432 15.46 23.49 1.80
C GLY A 432 14.52 23.85 2.98
N ILE A 433 13.21 23.69 2.82
CA ILE A 433 12.22 23.87 3.89
C ILE A 433 11.68 22.51 4.31
N LEU A 434 11.78 22.18 5.61
CA LEU A 434 11.15 21.00 6.19
C LEU A 434 9.80 21.39 6.79
N ARG A 435 8.73 20.77 6.29
CA ARG A 435 7.37 20.96 6.77
C ARG A 435 6.84 19.67 7.39
N PHE A 436 6.20 19.79 8.55
CA PHE A 436 5.48 18.69 9.20
C PHE A 436 4.38 19.25 10.10
N THR A 437 3.46 18.38 10.52
CA THR A 437 2.53 18.71 11.60
C THR A 437 2.77 17.86 12.83
N SER A 438 2.52 18.43 14.00
CA SER A 438 2.55 17.70 15.26
C SER A 438 1.49 18.23 16.23
N ASN A 439 0.61 17.35 16.70
CA ASN A 439 -0.45 17.69 17.66
C ASN A 439 -1.31 18.89 17.23
N LYS A 440 -1.68 18.96 15.94
CA LYS A 440 -2.42 20.06 15.26
C LYS A 440 -1.61 21.31 14.92
N TYR A 441 -0.38 21.42 15.42
CA TYR A 441 0.50 22.54 15.08
C TYR A 441 1.25 22.28 13.78
N HIS A 442 1.47 23.33 13.00
CA HIS A 442 2.25 23.30 11.77
C HIS A 442 3.63 23.88 12.01
N PHE A 443 4.67 23.15 11.60
CA PHE A 443 6.06 23.58 11.74
C PHE A 443 6.73 23.73 10.38
N TYR A 444 7.50 24.81 10.24
CA TYR A 444 8.31 25.12 9.08
C TYR A 444 9.75 25.40 9.53
N LEU A 445 10.67 24.47 9.26
CA LEU A 445 12.09 24.64 9.53
C LEU A 445 12.78 25.08 8.24
N ILE A 446 13.36 26.28 8.24
CA ILE A 446 13.77 27.00 7.04
C ILE A 446 15.26 27.30 7.11
N GLY A 447 16.01 26.78 6.15
CA GLY A 447 17.43 27.10 6.00
C GLY A 447 17.67 28.44 5.32
N THR A 448 18.66 29.20 5.78
CA THR A 448 19.04 30.50 5.18
C THR A 448 19.52 30.43 3.72
N LYS A 449 19.86 29.23 3.22
CA LYS A 449 20.24 29.00 1.81
C LYS A 449 19.09 28.43 0.96
N SER A 450 17.88 28.30 1.53
CA SER A 450 16.69 27.95 0.76
C SER A 450 16.49 28.93 -0.40
N SER A 451 16.11 28.42 -1.59
CA SER A 451 15.79 29.27 -2.74
C SER A 451 14.58 30.18 -2.48
N LEU A 452 13.72 29.83 -1.53
CA LEU A 452 12.55 30.61 -1.13
C LEU A 452 12.84 31.58 0.02
N TYR A 453 14.05 31.54 0.61
CA TYR A 453 14.40 32.33 1.80
C TYR A 453 14.21 33.84 1.60
N LYS A 454 14.61 34.37 0.44
CA LYS A 454 14.51 35.80 0.14
C LYS A 454 13.07 36.33 0.11
N SER A 455 12.10 35.45 -0.14
CA SER A 455 10.67 35.78 -0.18
C SER A 455 10.00 35.68 1.20
N ILE A 456 10.74 35.21 2.21
CA ILE A 456 10.25 35.01 3.57
C ILE A 456 10.59 36.25 4.40
N SER A 457 9.57 36.87 4.97
CA SER A 457 9.70 37.96 5.92
C SER A 457 10.28 37.45 7.24
N ILE A 458 11.45 37.98 7.58
CA ILE A 458 12.10 37.83 8.87
C ILE A 458 11.72 39.08 9.65
N ALA A 459 10.52 39.10 10.23
CA ALA A 459 10.20 40.15 11.18
C ALA A 459 11.21 40.06 12.34
N THR A 460 12.03 41.10 12.48
CA THR A 460 13.05 41.26 13.54
C THR A 460 12.44 41.34 14.92
#